data_AF-A0A412IDD3-F1
#
_entry.id   AF-A0A412IDD3-F1
#
_cell.length_a   1.000
_cell.length_b   1.000
_cell.length_c   1.000
_cell.angle_alpha   90.00
_cell.angle_beta   90.00
_cell.angle_gamma   90.00
#
_symmetry.space_group_name_H-M   'P 1'
#
loop_
_entity.id
_entity.type
_entity.pdbx_description
1 polymer ?
#
loop_
_entity_poly.entity_id
_entity_poly.type
_entity_poly.pdbx_seq_one_letter_code
_entity_poly.pdbx_strand_id
1 'polypeptide(L)'
;IDTIKKEFKSDWKGCTLTEIYYAGDDCTKDHKDWADRNNADEVIVLLSSFDVDSSGGDGSLNPNSTYNDWKWILVRTNGGQWQHVDHGY
;
A
#
# COMPACT_ATOMS: atom_id res chain seq x y z
N ILE A 1 -7.32 -5.42 0.42
CA ILE A 1 -6.81 -5.87 -0.90
C ILE A 1 -7.46 -5.09 -2.04
N ASP A 2 -8.79 -5.03 -2.15
CA ASP A 2 -9.45 -4.30 -3.26
C ASP A 2 -9.09 -2.82 -3.35
N THR A 3 -8.88 -2.14 -2.21
CA THR A 3 -8.42 -0.75 -2.17
C THR A 3 -7.11 -0.59 -2.94
N ILE A 4 -6.10 -1.42 -2.68
CA ILE A 4 -4.79 -1.32 -3.36
C ILE A 4 -4.87 -1.71 -4.83
N LYS A 5 -5.68 -2.72 -5.19
CA LYS A 5 -5.91 -3.05 -6.60
C LYS A 5 -6.55 -1.90 -7.39
N LYS A 6 -7.36 -1.05 -6.74
CA LYS A 6 -7.91 0.15 -7.36
C LYS A 6 -6.86 1.25 -7.45
N GLU A 7 -6.08 1.46 -6.40
CA GLU A 7 -4.96 2.41 -6.38
C GLU A 7 -4.01 2.18 -7.56
N PHE A 8 -3.62 0.92 -7.80
CA PHE A 8 -2.73 0.58 -8.91
C PHE A 8 -3.30 0.93 -10.28
N LYS A 9 -4.63 0.82 -10.44
CA LYS A 9 -5.30 1.12 -11.72
C LYS A 9 -5.45 2.60 -11.97
N SER A 10 -5.67 3.38 -10.92
CA SER A 10 -5.99 4.81 -11.03
C SER A 10 -4.73 5.67 -11.02
N ASP A 11 -3.83 5.38 -10.08
CA ASP A 11 -2.81 6.35 -9.65
C ASP A 11 -1.38 5.83 -9.89
N TRP A 12 -1.18 4.51 -10.04
CA TRP A 12 0.14 3.91 -10.29
C TRP A 12 0.32 3.50 -11.75
N LYS A 13 0.13 4.46 -12.65
CA LYS A 13 0.37 4.24 -14.08
C LYS A 13 1.81 3.79 -14.30
N GLY A 14 2.03 2.89 -15.26
CA GLY A 14 3.33 2.30 -15.52
C GLY A 14 3.81 1.29 -14.47
N CYS A 15 3.02 1.03 -13.43
CA CYS A 15 3.30 -0.02 -12.46
C CYS A 15 2.35 -1.21 -12.63
N THR A 16 2.87 -2.42 -12.51
CA THR A 16 2.09 -3.67 -12.60
C THR A 16 2.23 -4.46 -11.31
N LEU A 17 1.16 -4.52 -10.52
CA LEU A 17 1.09 -5.32 -9.30
C LEU A 17 1.21 -6.82 -9.62
N THR A 18 2.22 -7.49 -9.05
CA THR A 18 2.47 -8.92 -9.25
C THR A 18 2.05 -9.75 -8.03
N GLU A 19 2.21 -9.21 -6.83
CA GLU A 19 1.82 -9.88 -5.59
C GLU A 19 1.30 -8.88 -4.56
N ILE A 20 0.33 -9.30 -3.73
CA ILE A 20 -0.09 -8.54 -2.54
C ILE A 20 -0.56 -9.48 -1.44
N TYR A 21 -0.06 -9.26 -0.23
CA TYR A 21 -0.41 -10.08 0.94
C TYR A 21 -0.37 -9.28 2.24
N TYR A 22 -0.92 -9.87 3.30
CA TYR A 22 -0.94 -9.26 4.62
C TYR A 22 0.43 -9.35 5.28
N ALA A 23 0.94 -8.23 5.81
CA ALA A 23 2.26 -8.16 6.45
C ALA A 23 2.36 -8.92 7.79
N GLY A 24 1.23 -9.35 8.35
CA GLY A 24 1.16 -10.04 9.63
C GLY A 24 0.83 -9.11 10.80
N ASP A 25 0.36 -9.71 11.89
CA ASP A 25 -0.12 -8.99 13.07
C ASP A 25 0.98 -8.22 13.79
N ASP A 26 2.20 -8.74 13.80
CA ASP A 26 3.32 -8.08 14.47
C ASP A 26 3.73 -6.81 13.74
N CYS A 27 3.84 -6.85 12.41
CA CYS A 27 4.05 -5.65 11.59
C CYS A 27 2.92 -4.64 11.80
N THR A 28 1.66 -5.09 11.82
CA THR A 28 0.50 -4.20 11.99
C THR A 28 0.48 -3.53 13.38
N LYS A 29 0.90 -4.23 14.44
CA LYS A 29 0.99 -3.64 15.79
C LYS A 29 1.96 -2.47 15.85
N ASP A 30 3.06 -2.53 15.11
CA ASP A 30 4.06 -1.46 15.05
C ASP A 30 3.55 -0.19 14.34
N HIS A 31 2.42 -0.28 13.62
CA HIS A 31 1.82 0.82 12.87
C HIS A 31 0.51 1.34 13.50
N LYS A 32 0.19 0.95 14.74
CA LYS A 32 -1.06 1.37 15.41
C LYS A 32 -1.25 2.88 15.50
N ASP A 33 -0.16 3.63 15.59
CA ASP A 33 -0.19 5.09 15.63
C ASP A 33 -0.78 5.72 14.36
N TRP A 34 -0.75 5.02 13.23
CA TRP A 34 -1.42 5.47 11.99
C TRP A 34 -2.94 5.53 12.13
N ALA A 35 -3.55 4.63 12.91
CA ALA A 35 -4.99 4.69 13.19
C ALA A 35 -5.32 5.97 13.98
N ASP A 36 -4.56 6.24 15.05
CA ASP A 36 -4.74 7.43 15.88
C ASP A 36 -4.57 8.74 15.09
N ARG A 37 -3.51 8.83 14.27
CA ARG A 37 -3.21 10.02 13.44
C ARG A 37 -4.28 10.30 12.38
N ASN A 38 -4.98 9.26 11.93
CA ASN A 38 -6.01 9.36 10.90
C ASN A 38 -7.43 9.33 11.49
N ASN A 39 -7.58 9.41 12.83
CA ASN A 39 -8.87 9.34 13.53
C ASN A 39 -9.68 8.10 13.10
N ALA A 40 -9.02 6.95 13.11
CA ALA A 40 -9.56 5.65 12.72
C ALA A 40 -9.40 4.63 13.86
N ASP A 41 -10.13 3.52 13.77
CA ASP A 41 -10.15 2.50 14.84
C ASP A 41 -9.15 1.36 14.57
N GLU A 42 -8.86 1.09 13.31
CA GLU A 42 -8.07 -0.06 12.87
C GLU A 42 -7.05 0.36 11.81
N VAL A 43 -5.88 -0.30 11.86
CA VAL A 43 -4.84 -0.23 10.84
C VAL A 43 -4.53 -1.64 10.33
N ILE A 44 -4.17 -1.76 9.06
CA ILE A 44 -3.60 -2.97 8.47
C ILE A 44 -2.44 -2.58 7.56
N VAL A 45 -1.39 -3.40 7.56
CA VAL A 45 -0.28 -3.26 6.62
C VAL A 45 -0.34 -4.40 5.59
N LEU A 46 -0.31 -4.03 4.31
CA LEU A 46 -0.12 -4.99 3.21
C LEU A 46 1.27 -4.82 2.62
N LEU A 47 1.87 -5.91 2.19
CA LEU A 47 3.09 -5.91 1.39
C LEU A 47 2.73 -6.25 -0.05
N SER A 48 3.44 -5.63 -0.99
CA SER A 48 3.30 -5.94 -2.41
C SER A 48 4.64 -6.03 -3.13
N SER A 49 4.61 -6.78 -4.22
CA SER A 49 5.61 -6.68 -5.28
C SER A 49 4.97 -6.15 -6.55
N PHE A 50 5.69 -5.29 -7.26
CA PHE A 50 5.24 -4.73 -8.53
C PHE A 50 6.42 -4.36 -9.43
N ASP A 51 6.18 -4.42 -10.73
CA ASP A 51 7.14 -4.01 -11.76
C ASP A 51 6.84 -2.58 -12.21
N VAL A 52 7.89 -1.80 -12.47
CA VAL A 52 7.84 -0.43 -12.99
C VAL A 52 8.37 -0.43 -14.41
N ASP A 53 7.57 0.07 -15.35
CA ASP A 53 7.97 0.17 -16.74
C ASP A 53 9.00 1.31 -16.98
N SER A 54 9.32 1.57 -18.25
CA SER A 54 10.30 2.58 -18.64
C SER A 54 9.92 4.02 -18.29
N SER A 55 8.67 4.30 -17.91
CA SER A 55 8.23 5.64 -17.50
C SER A 55 8.67 6.02 -16.09
N GLY A 56 8.97 5.04 -15.21
CA GLY A 56 9.23 5.31 -13.79
C GLY A 56 7.97 5.69 -13.00
N GLY A 57 6.79 5.32 -13.52
CA GLY A 57 5.51 5.71 -12.96
C GLY A 57 5.19 7.18 -13.17
N ASP A 58 5.04 7.92 -12.08
CA ASP A 58 4.93 9.39 -12.09
C ASP A 58 6.29 10.10 -12.02
N GLY A 59 7.38 9.34 -12.04
CA GLY A 59 8.76 9.83 -11.91
C GLY A 59 9.35 9.68 -10.51
N SER A 60 8.57 9.19 -9.53
CA SER A 60 9.05 8.90 -8.17
C SER A 60 9.74 7.53 -8.04
N LEU A 61 9.54 6.63 -9.01
CA LEU A 61 10.03 5.27 -9.00
C LEU A 61 11.13 5.06 -10.04
N ASN A 62 12.02 4.10 -9.79
CA ASN A 62 13.08 3.76 -10.71
C ASN A 62 12.50 3.04 -11.95
N PRO A 63 12.71 3.56 -13.17
CA PRO A 63 12.24 2.89 -14.38
C PRO A 63 12.85 1.50 -14.57
N ASN A 64 12.10 0.58 -15.19
CA ASN A 64 12.54 -0.78 -15.51
C ASN A 64 13.06 -1.56 -14.28
N SER A 65 12.35 -1.47 -13.16
CA SER A 65 12.75 -2.12 -11.91
C SER A 65 11.59 -2.86 -11.25
N THR A 66 11.91 -3.71 -10.27
CA THR A 66 10.94 -4.43 -9.46
C THR A 66 11.09 -3.98 -8.01
N TYR A 67 9.98 -3.59 -7.41
CA TYR A 67 9.88 -3.28 -5.99
C TYR A 67 9.27 -4.49 -5.29
N ASN A 68 9.87 -4.90 -4.18
CA ASN A 68 9.39 -6.00 -3.33
C ASN A 68 9.17 -5.50 -1.92
N ASP A 69 8.24 -6.12 -1.18
CA ASP A 69 7.92 -5.75 0.21
C ASP A 69 7.55 -4.27 0.38
N TRP A 70 6.97 -3.66 -0.66
CA TRP A 70 6.44 -2.31 -0.58
C TRP A 70 5.24 -2.27 0.35
N LYS A 71 5.27 -1.41 1.36
CA LYS A 71 4.21 -1.35 2.36
C LYS A 71 3.08 -0.47 1.87
N TRP A 72 1.87 -0.90 2.21
CA TRP A 72 0.64 -0.14 2.12
C TRP A 72 0.03 -0.05 3.50
N ILE A 73 -0.16 1.17 3.98
CA ILE A 73 -0.80 1.44 5.26
C ILE A 73 -2.24 1.82 4.96
N LEU A 74 -3.16 1.01 5.47
CA LEU A 74 -4.58 1.28 5.35
C LEU A 74 -5.21 1.38 6.73
N VAL A 75 -6.16 2.30 6.87
CA VAL A 75 -6.96 2.46 8.09
C VAL A 75 -8.44 2.30 7.79
N ARG A 76 -9.23 1.97 8.81
CA ARG A 76 -10.69 2.02 8.73
C ARG A 76 -11.31 2.39 10.08
N THR A 77 -12.53 2.92 10.01
CA THR A 77 -13.33 3.30 11.18
C THR A 77 -14.57 2.42 11.24
N ASN A 78 -14.91 1.91 12.42
CA ASN A 78 -16.12 1.15 12.75
C ASN A 78 -16.41 -0.01 11.77
N GLY A 79 -15.37 -0.76 11.39
CA GLY A 79 -15.50 -1.88 10.44
C GLY A 79 -15.88 -1.45 9.01
N GLY A 80 -15.77 -0.16 8.69
CA GLY A 80 -16.04 0.40 7.37
C GLY A 80 -15.02 -0.01 6.30
N GLN A 81 -14.98 0.76 5.21
CA GLN A 81 -14.05 0.50 4.11
C GLN A 81 -12.62 0.88 4.48
N TRP A 82 -11.67 0.09 3.99
CA TRP A 82 -10.24 0.39 4.11
C TRP A 82 -9.86 1.58 3.23
N GLN A 83 -9.21 2.56 3.84
CA GLN A 83 -8.68 3.76 3.21
C GLN A 83 -7.15 3.69 3.19
N HIS A 84 -6.56 3.91 2.03
CA HIS A 84 -5.11 4.05 1.88
C HIS A 84 -4.68 5.40 2.47
N VAL A 85 -3.68 5.41 3.33
CA VAL A 85 -3.18 6.65 3.97
C VAL A 85 -1.70 6.90 3.74
N ASP A 86 -0.90 5.85 3.53
CA ASP A 86 0.52 5.98 3.20
C ASP A 86 1.07 4.68 2.56
N HIS A 87 2.23 4.78 1.94
CA HIS A 87 2.94 3.67 1.32
C HIS A 87 4.46 3.93 1.20
N GLY A 88 5.26 2.86 1.12
CA GLY A 88 6.72 2.97 0.94
C GLY A 88 7.53 1.90 1.65
N TYR A 89 8.82 2.19 1.85
CA TYR A 89 9.78 1.37 2.61
C TYR A 89 9.95 1.86 4.04
#